data_AF-A0A547PMS6-F1
#
_entry.id   AF-A0A547PMS6-F1
#
_cell.length_a   1.000
_cell.length_b   1.000
_cell.length_c   1.000
_cell.angle_alpha   90.00
_cell.angle_beta   90.00
_cell.angle_gamma   90.00
#
_symmetry.space_group_name_H-M   'P 1'
#
loop_
_entity.id
_entity.type
_entity.pdbx_description
1 polymer ?
#
loop_
_entity_poly.entity_id
_entity_poly.type
_entity_poly.pdbx_seq_one_letter_code
_entity_poly.pdbx_strand_id
1 'polypeptide(L)' 'MVPAWSDPDDAPDLATEEWLGVFDAAPVIRGRPKSPSPKVATTLRLDPDIVAHFRASGPGWQTRINETLRRAAGLGEKS' A
#
# COMPACT_ATOMS: atom_id res chain seq x y z
N MET A 1 -39.99 30.58 14.02
CA MET A 1 -39.61 29.29 13.43
C MET A 1 -38.49 29.60 12.43
N VAL A 2 -37.23 29.29 12.73
CA VAL A 2 -36.13 29.47 11.78
C VAL A 2 -36.12 28.28 10.80
N PRO A 3 -35.99 28.49 9.48
CA PRO A 3 -35.82 27.38 8.56
C PRO A 3 -34.47 26.72 8.82
N ALA A 4 -34.43 25.38 8.79
CA ALA A 4 -33.18 24.63 8.88
C ALA A 4 -32.32 24.99 7.66
N TRP A 5 -31.26 25.77 7.89
CA TRP A 5 -30.22 25.95 6.88
C TRP A 5 -29.53 24.59 6.71
N SER A 6 -29.56 24.07 5.49
CA SER A 6 -28.85 22.84 5.10
C SER A 6 -27.45 23.23 4.66
N ASP A 7 -26.43 22.59 5.23
CA ASP A 7 -25.04 22.79 4.85
C ASP A 7 -24.82 22.21 3.42
N PRO A 8 -24.28 22.99 2.47
CA PRO A 8 -24.00 22.51 1.11
C PRO A 8 -22.93 21.41 1.03
N ASP A 9 -22.16 21.16 2.09
CA ASP A 9 -21.19 20.06 2.19
C ASP A 9 -21.71 18.87 3.02
N ASP A 10 -22.99 18.92 3.47
CA ASP A 10 -23.60 17.80 4.16
C ASP A 10 -23.77 16.64 3.19
N ALA A 11 -23.24 15.48 3.55
CA ALA A 11 -23.32 14.31 2.69
C ALA A 11 -24.79 13.90 2.52
N PRO A 12 -25.25 13.62 1.29
CA PRO A 12 -26.60 13.14 1.08
C PRO A 12 -26.79 11.80 1.79
N ASP A 13 -28.03 11.47 2.15
CA ASP A 13 -28.34 10.15 2.68
C ASP A 13 -27.97 9.09 1.64
N LEU A 14 -26.89 8.37 1.90
CA LEU A 14 -26.32 7.36 1.02
C LEU A 14 -27.22 6.11 0.90
N ALA A 15 -28.28 6.03 1.71
CA ALA A 15 -29.29 4.99 1.63
C ALA A 15 -30.45 5.31 0.67
N THR A 16 -30.46 6.46 -0.01
CA THR A 16 -31.48 6.74 -1.03
C THR A 16 -31.31 5.87 -2.28
N GLU A 17 -32.41 5.64 -3.00
CA GLU A 17 -32.46 4.81 -4.21
C GLU A 17 -31.48 5.29 -5.30
N GLU A 18 -31.21 6.60 -5.36
CA GLU A 18 -30.23 7.21 -6.26
C GLU A 18 -28.80 6.72 -5.99
N TRP A 19 -28.40 6.61 -4.71
CA TRP A 19 -27.06 6.19 -4.33
C TRP A 19 -26.91 4.66 -4.29
N LEU A 20 -27.97 3.93 -3.95
CA LEU A 20 -27.95 2.46 -3.91
C LEU A 20 -27.61 1.85 -5.28
N GLY A 21 -28.18 2.37 -6.37
CA GLY A 21 -27.86 1.90 -7.72
C GLY A 21 -26.42 2.17 -8.13
N VAL A 22 -25.83 3.27 -7.65
CA VAL A 22 -24.41 3.60 -7.89
C VAL A 22 -23.49 2.62 -7.16
N PHE A 23 -23.81 2.25 -5.93
CA PHE A 23 -23.03 1.27 -5.16
C PHE A 23 -23.16 -0.14 -5.72
N ASP A 24 -24.33 -0.53 -6.23
CA ASP A 24 -24.55 -1.86 -6.82
C ASP A 24 -23.83 -2.02 -8.18
N ALA A 25 -23.78 -0.94 -8.97
CA ALA A 25 -23.07 -0.92 -10.25
C ALA A 25 -21.55 -0.76 -10.11
N ALA A 26 -21.04 -0.38 -8.94
CA ALA A 26 -19.62 -0.13 -8.73
C ALA A 26 -18.82 -1.46 -8.70
N PRO A 27 -17.83 -1.64 -9.58
CA PRO A 27 -16.97 -2.82 -9.51
C PRO A 27 -16.17 -2.81 -8.21
N VAL A 28 -16.33 -3.86 -7.40
CA VAL A 28 -15.61 -4.01 -6.13
C VAL A 28 -14.13 -4.31 -6.40
N ILE A 29 -13.32 -3.28 -6.57
CA ILE A 29 -11.85 -3.41 -6.66
C ILE A 29 -11.30 -3.52 -5.22
N ARG A 30 -11.17 -4.75 -4.72
CA ARG A 30 -10.59 -5.00 -3.39
C ARG A 30 -9.07 -4.82 -3.44
N GLY A 31 -8.60 -3.66 -2.97
CA GLY A 31 -7.19 -3.41 -2.67
C GLY A 31 -6.30 -3.20 -3.89
N ARG A 32 -5.00 -2.97 -3.63
CA ARG A 32 -3.98 -2.84 -4.68
C ARG A 32 -3.90 -4.16 -5.48
N PRO A 33 -3.85 -4.12 -6.82
CA PRO A 33 -3.70 -5.31 -7.64
C PRO A 33 -2.53 -6.17 -7.14
N LYS A 34 -2.78 -7.48 -7.04
CA LYS A 34 -1.81 -8.46 -6.56
C LYS A 34 -0.59 -8.43 -7.48
N SER A 35 0.58 -8.09 -6.93
CA SER A 35 1.82 -8.09 -7.70
C SER A 35 2.03 -9.50 -8.31
N PRO A 36 2.40 -9.61 -9.59
CA PRO A 36 2.71 -10.90 -10.22
C PRO A 36 3.91 -11.59 -9.55
N SER A 37 4.78 -10.85 -8.86
CA SER A 37 5.89 -11.37 -8.07
C SER A 37 5.94 -10.72 -6.68
N PRO A 38 5.12 -11.18 -5.72
CA PRO A 38 5.14 -10.64 -4.37
C PRO A 38 6.47 -10.95 -3.69
N LYS A 39 6.96 -10.03 -2.85
CA LYS A 39 8.10 -10.32 -1.97
C LYS A 39 7.64 -11.36 -0.93
N VAL A 40 8.40 -12.43 -0.75
CA VAL A 40 8.11 -13.43 0.28
C VAL A 40 8.66 -12.90 1.61
N ALA A 41 7.78 -12.70 2.59
CA ALA A 41 8.19 -12.37 3.95
C ALA A 41 8.75 -13.64 4.62
N THR A 42 10.05 -13.67 4.85
CA THR A 42 10.72 -14.78 5.54
C THR A 42 11.56 -14.26 6.69
N THR A 43 11.82 -15.10 7.69
CA THR A 43 12.73 -14.77 8.79
C THR A 43 14.15 -15.17 8.40
N LEU A 44 15.04 -14.20 8.19
CA LEU A 44 16.47 -14.40 7.91
C LEU A 44 17.30 -13.76 9.03
N ARG A 45 18.33 -14.45 9.49
CA ARG A 45 19.33 -13.89 10.40
C ARG A 45 20.50 -13.35 9.59
N LEU A 46 20.89 -12.11 9.89
CA LEU A 46 22.02 -11.42 9.30
C LEU A 46 22.95 -10.97 10.43
N ASP A 47 24.22 -10.79 10.11
CA ASP A 47 25.17 -10.25 11.07
C ASP A 47 24.79 -8.82 11.48
N PRO A 48 25.02 -8.45 12.76
CA PRO A 48 24.54 -7.19 13.31
C PRO A 48 25.20 -5.96 12.67
N ASP A 49 26.45 -6.09 12.22
CA ASP A 49 27.21 -5.06 11.50
C ASP A 49 26.61 -4.77 10.12
N ILE A 50 26.19 -5.81 9.39
CA ILE A 50 25.47 -5.68 8.10
C ILE A 50 24.17 -4.90 8.32
N VAL A 51 23.37 -5.29 9.33
CA VAL A 51 22.10 -4.61 9.62
C VAL A 51 22.34 -3.15 10.03
N ALA A 52 23.37 -2.89 10.86
CA ALA A 52 23.73 -1.55 11.26
C ALA A 52 24.15 -0.68 10.07
N HIS A 53 25.01 -1.20 9.18
CA HIS A 53 25.46 -0.52 7.97
C HIS A 53 24.28 -0.09 7.09
N PHE A 54 23.37 -1.01 6.79
CA PHE A 54 22.22 -0.67 5.96
C PHE A 54 21.25 0.27 6.69
N ARG A 55 20.96 0.06 7.98
CA ARG A 55 20.07 0.97 8.73
C ARG A 55 20.60 2.40 8.81
N ALA A 56 21.92 2.59 8.88
CA ALA A 56 22.54 3.92 8.88
C ALA A 56 22.24 4.72 7.61
N SER A 57 21.94 4.05 6.48
CA SER A 57 21.52 4.70 5.24
C SER A 57 20.12 5.34 5.30
N GLY A 58 19.35 5.08 6.36
CA GLY A 58 18.02 5.66 6.57
C GLY A 58 16.88 4.90 5.89
N PRO A 59 15.75 5.58 5.60
CA PRO A 59 14.57 4.95 4.98
C PRO A 59 14.92 4.19 3.70
N GLY A 60 14.32 3.02 3.51
CA GLY A 60 14.60 2.17 2.34
C GLY A 60 15.82 1.25 2.48
N TRP A 61 16.46 1.17 3.65
CA TRP A 61 17.58 0.25 3.89
C TRP A 61 17.26 -1.22 3.57
N GLN A 62 16.02 -1.67 3.80
CA GLN A 62 15.57 -3.02 3.44
C GLN A 62 15.54 -3.25 1.92
N THR A 63 15.24 -2.21 1.15
CA THR A 63 15.29 -2.27 -0.32
C THR A 63 16.75 -2.37 -0.78
N ARG A 64 17.64 -1.54 -0.22
CA ARG A 64 19.08 -1.56 -0.55
C ARG A 64 19.77 -2.87 -0.23
N ILE A 65 19.49 -3.47 0.94
CA ILE A 65 20.06 -4.79 1.27
C ILE A 65 19.52 -5.87 0.32
N ASN A 66 18.23 -5.82 -0.03
CA ASN A 66 17.64 -6.76 -0.99
C ASN A 66 18.25 -6.60 -2.40
N GLU A 67 18.50 -5.38 -2.87
CA GLU A 67 19.22 -5.14 -4.13
C GLU A 67 20.65 -5.70 -4.09
N THR A 68 21.36 -5.49 -2.98
CA THR A 68 22.72 -6.02 -2.78
C THR A 68 22.71 -7.56 -2.88
N LEU A 69 21.76 -8.22 -2.21
CA LEU A 69 21.60 -9.67 -2.28
C LEU A 69 21.27 -10.15 -3.70
N ARG A 70 20.42 -9.42 -4.44
CA ARG A 70 20.12 -9.75 -5.84
C ARG A 70 21.33 -9.62 -6.75
N ARG A 71 22.14 -8.56 -6.59
CA ARG A 71 23.38 -8.38 -7.35
C ARG A 71 24.39 -9.48 -7.04
N ALA A 72 24.58 -9.82 -5.76
CA ALA A 72 25.46 -10.91 -5.33
C ALA A 72 25.01 -12.28 -5.86
N ALA A 73 23.69 -12.52 -5.97
CA ALA A 73 23.13 -13.75 -6.52
C ALA A 73 23.03 -13.76 -8.06
N GLY A 74 23.42 -12.69 -8.76
CA GLY A 74 23.29 -12.59 -10.23
C GLY A 74 21.85 -12.42 -10.75
N LEU A 75 20.91 -11.99 -9.89
CA LEU A 75 19.47 -11.90 -10.19
C LEU A 75 19.02 -10.54 -10.77
N GLY A 76 19.95 -9.60 -10.97
CA GLY A 76 19.67 -8.25 -11.51
C GLY A 76 18.75 -7.38 -10.63
N GLU A 77 18.49 -6.15 -11.08
CA GLU A 77 17.56 -5.23 -10.41
C GLU A 77 16.10 -5.70 -10.56
N LYS A 78 15.25 -5.43 -9.57
CA LYS A 78 13.81 -5.71 -9.69
C LYS A 78 13.13 -4.52 -10.38
N SER A 79 12.66 -4.71 -11.62
CA SER A 79 11.79 -3.75 -12.33
C SER A 79 10.33 -3.86 -11.92
#